data_AF-A0A1G0JHI7-F1
#
_entry.id   AF-A0A1G0JHI7-F1
#
_cell.length_a   1.000
_cell.length_b   1.000
_cell.length_c   1.000
_cell.angle_alpha   90.00
_cell.angle_beta   90.00
_cell.angle_gamma   90.00
#
_symmetry.space_group_name_H-M   'P 1'
#
loop_
_entity.id
_entity.type
_entity.pdbx_description
1 polymer ?
#
loop_
_entity_poly.entity_id
_entity_poly.type
_entity_poly.pdbx_seq_one_letter_code
_entity_poly.pdbx_strand_id
1 'polypeptide(L)' 'MWTFLTAVVVVNLLGWLVGVYSDVTIGAVFRIALIMGITTIGAIFTGAAALLGFLDTEKPNN' A
#
# COMPACT_ATOMS: atom_id res chain seq x y z
N MET A 1 -7.95 1.72 3.90
CA MET A 1 -7.64 1.93 5.33
C MET A 1 -6.62 0.90 5.84
N TRP A 2 -6.92 -0.40 5.76
CA TRP A 2 -6.03 -1.47 6.23
C TRP A 2 -4.66 -1.54 5.52
N THR A 3 -4.63 -1.27 4.22
CA THR A 3 -3.39 -1.17 3.42
C THR A 3 -2.44 -0.07 3.89
N PHE A 4 -2.96 1.07 4.36
CA PHE A 4 -2.15 2.15 4.91
C PHE A 4 -1.55 1.74 6.26
N LEU A 5 -2.37 1.21 7.18
CA LEU A 5 -1.90 0.78 8.50
C LEU A 5 -0.85 -0.33 8.40
N THR A 6 -1.08 -1.31 7.54
CA THR A 6 -0.11 -2.39 7.29
C THR A 6 1.18 -1.86 6.67
N ALA A 7 1.11 -0.96 5.69
CA ALA A 7 2.29 -0.32 5.12
C ALA A 7 3.10 0.46 6.17
N VAL A 8 2.44 1.23 7.04
CA VAL A 8 3.11 1.97 8.12
C VAL A 8 3.88 1.03 9.04
N VAL A 9 3.25 -0.06 9.50
CA VAL A 9 3.90 -1.02 10.40
C VAL A 9 5.06 -1.73 9.71
N VAL A 10 4.83 -2.27 8.51
CA VAL A 10 5.82 -3.07 7.78
C VAL A 10 7.04 -2.24 7.40
N VAL A 11 6.85 -1.04 6.84
CA VAL A 11 7.96 -0.20 6.39
C VAL A 11 8.81 0.28 7.57
N ASN A 12 8.19 0.61 8.71
CA ASN A 12 8.94 1.01 9.90
C ASN A 12 9.67 -0.18 10.54
N LEU A 13 9.03 -1.34 10.60
CA LEU A 13 9.66 -2.56 11.12
C LEU A 13 10.87 -2.95 10.29
N LEU A 14 10.74 -2.96 8.96
CA LEU A 14 11.86 -3.24 8.04
C LEU A 14 12.95 -2.17 8.16
N GLY A 15 12.58 -0.90 8.24
CA GLY A 15 13.54 0.18 8.42
C GLY A 15 14.29 0.11 9.76
N TRP A 16 13.66 -0.40 10.81
CA TRP A 16 14.34 -0.71 12.06
C TRP A 16 15.26 -1.93 11.92
N LEU A 17 14.79 -3.00 11.28
CA LEU A 17 15.56 -4.22 11.05
C LEU A 17 16.86 -3.94 10.30
N VAL A 18 16.80 -3.16 9.22
CA VAL A 18 17.98 -2.74 8.44
C VAL A 18 18.94 -1.90 9.29
N GLY A 19 18.42 -1.02 10.16
CA GLY A 19 19.25 -0.27 11.09
C GLY A 19 20.01 -1.16 12.07
N VAL A 20 19.38 -2.24 12.53
CA VAL A 20 19.99 -3.18 13.49
C VAL A 20 21.03 -4.09 12.84
N TYR A 21 20.74 -4.66 11.67
CA TYR A 21 21.59 -5.72 11.09
C TYR A 21 22.60 -5.21 10.06
N SER A 22 22.35 -4.05 9.45
CA SER A 22 23.20 -3.52 8.39
C SER A 22 23.92 -2.23 8.77
N ASP A 23 23.65 -1.67 9.96
CA ASP A 23 24.16 -0.36 10.43
C ASP A 23 23.85 0.80 9.46
N VAL A 24 22.81 0.61 8.62
CA VAL A 24 22.34 1.62 7.65
C VAL A 24 21.01 2.17 8.13
N THR A 25 20.97 3.49 8.36
CA THR A 25 19.73 4.16 8.73
C THR A 25 18.95 4.57 7.49
N ILE A 26 17.79 3.95 7.27
CA ILE A 26 16.83 4.43 6.27
C ILE A 26 16.18 5.71 6.77
N GLY A 27 16.38 6.83 6.07
CA GLY A 27 15.81 8.12 6.43
C GLY A 27 14.27 8.13 6.43
N ALA A 28 13.68 8.91 7.34
CA ALA A 28 12.22 8.97 7.52
C ALA A 28 11.47 9.40 6.26
N VAL A 29 12.04 10.33 5.47
CA VAL A 29 11.43 10.81 4.21
C VAL A 29 11.25 9.66 3.22
N PHE A 30 12.27 8.80 3.08
CA PHE A 30 12.19 7.64 2.19
C PHE A 30 11.16 6.62 2.66
N ARG A 31 11.05 6.39 3.98
CA ARG A 31 10.03 5.51 4.56
C ARG A 31 8.61 6.01 4.27
N ILE A 32 8.38 7.32 4.40
CA ILE A 32 7.09 7.94 4.09
C ILE A 32 6.77 7.79 2.60
N ALA A 33 7.75 8.03 1.72
CA ALA A 33 7.56 7.86 0.28
C ALA A 33 7.15 6.41 -0.08
N LEU A 34 7.78 5.41 0.55
CA LEU A 34 7.41 4.00 0.39
C LEU A 34 5.98 3.71 0.86
N ILE A 35 5.61 4.18 2.05
CA ILE A 35 4.26 3.99 2.60
C ILE A 35 3.20 4.58 1.66
N MET A 36 3.43 5.81 1.19
CA MET A 36 2.53 6.49 0.27
C MET A 36 2.44 5.75 -1.06
N GLY A 37 3.57 5.33 -1.64
CA GLY A 37 3.59 4.56 -2.88
C GLY A 37 2.79 3.26 -2.79
N ILE A 38 3.01 2.46 -1.74
CA ILE A 38 2.26 1.22 -1.50
C ILE A 38 0.77 1.51 -1.36
N THR A 39 0.41 2.54 -0.60
CA THR A 39 -0.98 2.91 -0.35
C THR A 39 -1.69 3.35 -1.63
N THR A 40 -1.03 4.17 -2.46
CA THR A 40 -1.56 4.62 -3.76
C THR A 40 -1.77 3.45 -4.71
N ILE A 41 -0.77 2.57 -4.86
CA ILE A 41 -0.89 1.39 -5.72
C ILE A 41 -2.05 0.50 -5.25
N GLY A 42 -2.12 0.23 -3.93
CA GLY A 42 -3.21 -0.55 -3.36
C GLY A 42 -4.59 0.06 -3.59
N ALA A 43 -4.71 1.39 -3.50
CA ALA A 43 -5.95 2.10 -3.79
C ALA A 43 -6.38 1.96 -5.25
N ILE A 44 -5.45 2.05 -6.21
CA ILE A 44 -5.73 1.88 -7.64
C ILE A 44 -6.30 0.48 -7.91
N PHE A 45 -5.63 -0.57 -7.44
CA PHE A 45 -6.09 -1.95 -7.66
C PHE A 45 -7.42 -2.25 -6.96
N THR A 46 -7.60 -1.75 -5.73
CA THR A 46 -8.87 -1.92 -5.01
C THR A 46 -10.00 -1.20 -5.74
N GLY A 47 -9.76 0.02 -6.24
CA GLY A 47 -10.73 0.78 -7.02
C GLY A 47 -11.08 0.10 -8.34
N ALA A 48 -10.08 -0.42 -9.06
CA ALA A 48 -10.30 -1.16 -10.30
C ALA A 48 -11.12 -2.44 -10.06
N ALA A 49 -10.83 -3.20 -8.99
CA ALA A 49 -11.60 -4.38 -8.64
C ALA A 49 -13.06 -4.06 -8.30
N ALA A 50 -13.30 -2.95 -7.57
CA ALA A 50 -14.65 -2.51 -7.24
C ALA A 50 -15.45 -2.10 -8.49
N LEU A 51 -14.81 -1.44 -9.46
CA LEU A 51 -15.43 -1.09 -10.74
C LEU A 51 -15.79 -2.32 -11.57
N LEU A 52 -14.88 -3.31 -11.66
CA LEU A 52 -15.16 -4.57 -12.37
C LEU A 52 -16.33 -5.33 -11.75
N GLY A 53 -16.35 -5.46 -10.42
CA GLY A 53 -17.46 -6.11 -9.73
C GLY A 53 -18.79 -5.38 -9.91
N PHE A 54 -18.78 -4.05 -10.03
CA PHE A 54 -19.97 -3.28 -10.36
C PHE A 54 -20.49 -3.59 -11.77
N LEU A 55 -19.59 -3.64 -12.77
CA LEU A 55 -19.93 -3.98 -14.15
C LEU A 55 -20.55 -5.39 -14.29
N ASP A 56 -20.09 -6.36 -13.51
CA ASP A 56 -20.67 -7.72 -13.50
C ASP A 56 -22.12 -7.76 -12.97
N THR A 57 -22.52 -6.76 -12.17
CA THR A 57 -23.88 -6.60 -11.64
C THR A 57 -24.84 -5.87 -12.59
N GLU A 58 -24.34 -5.13 -13.58
CA GLU A 58 -25.18 -4.52 -14.61
C GLU A 58 -25.68 -5.60 -15.58
N LYS A 59 -26.91 -6.10 -15.34
CA LYS A 59 -27.59 -6.95 -16.33
C LYS A 59 -27.83 -6.16 -17.62
N PRO A 60 -27.56 -6.73 -18.80
CA PRO A 60 -27.84 -6.07 -20.07
C PRO A 60 -29.34 -5.76 -20.15
N ASN A 61 -29.65 -4.46 -20.22
CA ASN A 61 -31.01 -3.96 -20.32
C ASN A 61 -31.42 -4.06 -21.80
N ASN A 62 -31.91 -5.23 -22.21
CA ASN A 62 -32.50 -5.49 -23.52
C ASN A 62 -33.84 -6.20 -23.36
#